data_AF-A0A212JWT8-F1
#
_entry.id   AF-A0A212JWT8-F1
#
_cell.length_a   1.000
_cell.length_b   1.000
_cell.length_c   1.000
_cell.angle_alpha   90.00
_cell.angle_beta   90.00
_cell.angle_gamma   90.00
#
_symmetry.space_group_name_H-M   'P 1'
#
loop_
_entity.id
_entity.type
_entity.pdbx_description
1 polymer ?
#
loop_
_entity_poly.entity_id
_entity_poly.type
_entity_poly.pdbx_seq_one_letter_code
_entity_poly.pdbx_strand_id
1 'polypeptide(L)'
;MEPVSEVRKEQIEECVNTIVNIASKDTFHLNSVTKQIDTLGVMTMDLLEKNENRINDSLIGLFYHIGKSLRQLEDLQKLNQDE
;
A
#
# COMPACT_ATOMS: atom_id res chain seq x y z
N MET A 1 4.83 -33.99 -4.44
CA MET A 1 5.38 -32.67 -4.78
C MET A 1 4.29 -31.93 -5.50
N GLU A 2 3.70 -30.93 -4.85
CA GLU A 2 2.75 -30.06 -5.53
C GLU A 2 3.48 -29.26 -6.62
N PRO A 3 2.83 -29.03 -7.77
CA PRO A 3 3.43 -28.26 -8.85
C PRO A 3 3.76 -26.85 -8.34
N VAL A 4 4.97 -26.38 -8.66
CA VAL A 4 5.53 -25.08 -8.25
C VAL A 4 4.60 -23.89 -8.57
N SER A 5 3.63 -24.04 -9.48
CA SER A 5 2.62 -23.03 -9.81
C SER A 5 1.47 -22.93 -8.80
N GLU A 6 1.06 -24.04 -8.17
CA GLU A 6 -0.03 -24.05 -7.18
C GLU A 6 0.45 -23.40 -5.87
N VAL A 7 1.65 -23.75 -5.41
CA VAL A 7 2.30 -23.15 -4.23
C VAL A 7 2.43 -21.63 -4.34
N ARG A 8 2.75 -21.09 -5.53
CA ARG A 8 2.81 -19.62 -5.74
C ARG A 8 1.45 -18.96 -5.71
N LYS A 9 0.40 -19.66 -6.14
CA LYS A 9 -0.94 -19.10 -6.21
C LYS A 9 -1.54 -18.96 -4.82
N GLU A 10 -1.34 -19.97 -3.97
CA GLU A 10 -1.74 -19.93 -2.56
C GLU A 10 -1.00 -18.83 -1.79
N GLN A 11 0.31 -18.67 -2.01
CA GLN A 11 1.09 -17.59 -1.41
C GLN A 11 0.60 -16.19 -1.83
N ILE A 12 0.19 -16.02 -3.09
CA ILE A 12 -0.40 -14.77 -3.56
C ILE A 12 -1.77 -14.53 -2.93
N GLU A 13 -2.63 -15.55 -2.88
CA GLU A 13 -3.96 -15.45 -2.26
C GLU A 13 -3.87 -15.14 -0.76
N GLU A 14 -2.94 -15.76 -0.03
CA GLU A 14 -2.69 -15.49 1.38
C GLU A 14 -2.20 -14.05 1.59
N CYS A 15 -1.32 -13.56 0.71
CA CYS A 15 -0.83 -12.18 0.75
C CYS A 15 -1.96 -11.18 0.47
N VAL A 16 -2.79 -11.44 -0.55
CA VAL A 16 -3.97 -10.63 -0.87
C VAL A 16 -4.96 -10.60 0.29
N ASN A 17 -5.29 -11.75 0.88
CA ASN A 17 -6.20 -11.85 2.02
C ASN A 17 -5.67 -11.10 3.24
N THR A 18 -4.35 -11.15 3.47
CA THR A 18 -3.69 -10.40 4.54
C THR A 18 -3.80 -8.89 4.30
N ILE A 19 -3.54 -8.43 3.08
CA ILE A 19 -3.70 -7.02 2.69
C ILE A 19 -5.14 -6.56 2.90
N VAL A 20 -6.13 -7.32 2.41
CA VAL A 20 -7.56 -6.99 2.56
C VAL A 20 -7.99 -6.95 4.04
N ASN A 21 -7.53 -7.91 4.85
CA ASN A 21 -7.84 -7.95 6.28
C ASN A 21 -7.18 -6.83 7.09
N ILE A 22 -5.99 -6.37 6.69
CA ILE A 22 -5.32 -5.23 7.33
C ILE A 22 -5.99 -3.93 6.88
N ALA A 23 -6.29 -3.78 5.60
CA ALA A 23 -6.98 -2.61 5.06
C ALA A 23 -8.39 -2.43 5.64
N SER A 24 -9.14 -3.53 5.86
CA SER A 24 -10.47 -3.46 6.48
C SER A 24 -10.44 -3.06 7.96
N LYS A 25 -9.29 -3.21 8.62
CA LYS A 25 -9.06 -2.77 10.01
C LYS A 25 -8.59 -1.32 10.09
N ASP A 26 -8.16 -0.72 8.98
CA ASP A 26 -7.79 0.70 8.90
C ASP A 26 -9.04 1.59 8.80
N THR A 27 -9.87 1.54 9.83
CA THR A 27 -11.08 2.38 9.97
C THR A 27 -10.76 3.82 10.37
N PHE A 28 -9.53 4.09 10.79
CA PHE A 28 -9.10 5.39 11.31
C PHE A 28 -8.78 6.42 10.22
N HIS A 29 -8.40 5.95 9.02
CA HIS A 29 -7.94 6.81 7.92
C HIS A 29 -8.82 6.76 6.68
N LEU A 30 -9.86 5.93 6.66
CA LEU A 30 -10.76 5.70 5.51
C LEU A 30 -11.32 7.00 4.89
N ASN A 31 -11.54 8.04 5.71
CA ASN A 31 -12.11 9.32 5.27
C ASN A 31 -11.09 10.45 5.10
N SER A 32 -9.78 10.18 5.16
CA SER A 32 -8.76 11.23 5.02
C SER A 32 -7.61 10.76 4.15
N VAL A 33 -7.61 11.24 2.90
CA VAL A 33 -6.54 11.01 1.93
C VAL A 33 -5.18 11.43 2.50
N THR A 34 -5.11 12.56 3.20
CA THR A 34 -3.88 13.03 3.85
C THR A 34 -3.35 12.02 4.87
N LYS A 35 -4.20 11.50 5.76
CA LYS A 35 -3.75 10.52 6.76
C LYS A 35 -3.36 9.16 6.14
N GLN A 36 -3.99 8.78 5.03
CA GLN A 36 -3.58 7.59 4.25
C GLN A 36 -2.18 7.79 3.66
N ILE A 37 -1.87 8.98 3.14
CA ILE A 37 -0.53 9.33 2.66
C ILE A 37 0.50 9.27 3.79
N ASP A 38 0.19 9.84 4.96
CA ASP A 38 1.10 9.84 6.12
C ASP A 38 1.42 8.41 6.59
N THR A 39 0.39 7.57 6.69
CA THR A 39 0.54 6.15 7.07
C THR A 39 1.40 5.40 6.06
N LEU A 40 1.14 5.60 4.76
CA LEU A 40 1.93 5.00 3.70
C LEU A 40 3.39 5.47 3.73
N GLY A 41 3.64 6.73 4.09
CA GLY A 41 4.98 7.28 4.29
C GLY A 41 5.74 6.57 5.42
N VAL A 42 5.11 6.37 6.58
CA VAL A 42 5.70 5.62 7.71
C VAL A 42 6.03 4.19 7.29
N MET A 43 5.09 3.48 6.65
CA MET A 43 5.31 2.11 6.19
C MET A 43 6.45 2.02 5.17
N THR A 44 6.56 3.00 4.27
CA THR A 44 7.63 3.05 3.26
C THR A 44 8.99 3.30 3.90
N MET A 45 9.07 4.18 4.89
CA MET A 45 10.30 4.44 5.64
C MET A 45 10.77 3.19 6.39
N ASP A 46 9.85 2.50 7.09
CA ASP A 46 10.13 1.23 7.75
C ASP A 46 10.67 0.16 6.78
N LEU A 47 10.08 0.08 5.57
CA LEU A 47 10.56 -0.83 4.52
C LEU A 47 11.95 -0.47 4.02
N LEU A 48 12.23 0.83 3.82
CA LEU A 48 13.54 1.33 3.36
C LEU A 48 14.63 1.04 4.39
N GLU A 49 14.37 1.29 5.67
CA GLU A 49 15.32 1.03 6.77
C GLU A 49 15.67 -0.45 6.91
N LYS A 50 14.72 -1.34 6.56
CA LYS A 50 14.86 -2.80 6.65
C LYS A 50 15.12 -3.47 5.29
N ASN A 51 15.40 -2.71 4.22
CA ASN A 51 15.53 -3.24 2.85
C ASN A 51 16.91 -3.88 2.57
N GLU A 52 17.34 -4.80 3.42
CA GLU A 52 18.56 -5.56 3.19
C GLU A 52 18.42 -6.40 1.92
N ASN A 53 19.48 -6.40 1.09
CA ASN A 53 19.52 -7.12 -0.18
C ASN A 53 18.41 -6.73 -1.18
N ARG A 54 17.78 -5.56 -1.04
CA ARG A 54 16.76 -5.04 -1.97
C ARG A 54 15.50 -5.91 -2.09
N ILE A 55 15.23 -6.74 -1.09
CA ILE A 55 14.10 -7.67 -1.10
C ILE A 55 12.73 -6.95 -1.17
N ASN A 56 12.67 -5.70 -0.70
CA ASN A 56 11.44 -4.90 -0.66
C ASN A 56 11.31 -3.89 -1.82
N ASP A 57 12.24 -3.84 -2.79
CA ASP A 57 12.24 -2.83 -3.87
C ASP A 57 10.90 -2.77 -4.62
N SER A 58 10.31 -3.92 -4.94
CA SER A 58 9.02 -3.98 -5.64
C SER A 58 7.86 -3.46 -4.77
N LEU A 59 7.87 -3.73 -3.47
CA LEU A 59 6.83 -3.26 -2.54
C LEU A 59 6.95 -1.75 -2.29
N ILE A 60 8.18 -1.25 -2.13
CA ILE A 60 8.47 0.19 -2.03
C ILE A 60 8.00 0.90 -3.30
N GLY A 61 8.25 0.34 -4.49
CA GLY A 61 7.77 0.88 -5.76
C GLY A 61 6.24 0.91 -5.84
N LEU A 62 5.56 -0.14 -5.38
CA LEU A 62 4.11 -0.16 -5.30
C LEU A 62 3.56 0.95 -4.39
N PHE A 63 4.14 1.10 -3.18
CA PHE A 63 3.74 2.14 -2.24
C PHE A 63 3.97 3.55 -2.79
N TYR A 64 5.09 3.79 -3.48
CA TYR A 64 5.32 5.05 -4.18
C TYR A 64 4.20 5.39 -5.18
N HIS A 65 3.78 4.43 -6.00
CA HIS A 65 2.71 4.65 -6.97
C HIS A 65 1.35 4.89 -6.31
N ILE A 66 1.03 4.16 -5.23
CA ILE A 66 -0.19 4.40 -4.46
C ILE A 66 -0.17 5.82 -3.86
N GLY A 67 0.95 6.23 -3.25
CA GLY A 67 1.10 7.57 -2.66
C GLY A 67 0.94 8.68 -3.70
N LYS A 68 1.50 8.48 -4.91
CA LYS A 68 1.32 9.42 -6.04
C LYS A 68 -0.16 9.57 -6.42
N SER A 69 -0.89 8.46 -6.54
CA SER A 69 -2.32 8.48 -6.86
C SER A 69 -3.15 9.14 -5.76
N LEU A 70 -2.83 8.91 -4.49
CA LEU A 70 -3.49 9.56 -3.36
C LEU A 70 -3.26 11.08 -3.36
N ARG A 71 -2.03 11.54 -3.64
CA ARG A 71 -1.74 12.98 -3.76
C ARG A 71 -2.56 13.63 -4.88
N GLN A 72 -2.67 12.98 -6.03
CA GLN A 72 -3.51 13.47 -7.12
C GLN A 72 -4.99 13.56 -6.72
N LEU A 73 -5.49 12.57 -5.96
CA LEU A 73 -6.85 12.60 -5.43
C LEU A 73 -7.06 13.77 -4.46
N GLU A 74 -6.08 14.04 -3.59
CA GLU A 74 -6.12 15.18 -2.67
C GLU A 74 -6.17 16.52 -3.41
N ASP A 75 -5.39 16.67 -4.49
CA ASP A 75 -5.38 17.88 -5.30
C ASP A 75 -6.72 18.09 -6.01
N LEU A 76 -7.32 17.03 -6.55
CA LEU A 76 -8.66 17.07 -7.14
C LEU A 76 -9.75 17.41 -6.12
N GLN A 77 -9.64 16.89 -4.89
CA GLN A 77 -10.59 17.21 -3.81
C GLN A 77 -10.51 18.68 -3.41
N LYS A 78 -9.31 19.28 -3.38
CA LYS A 78 -9.13 20.71 -3.09
C LYS A 78 -9.76 21.58 -4.18
N LEU A 79 -9.52 21.25 -5.45
CA LEU A 79 -10.12 21.97 -6.59
C LEU A 79 -11.65 21.98 -6.53
N ASN A 80 -12.27 20.86 -6.14
CA ASN A 80 -13.73 20.75 -6.02
C ASN A 80 -14.32 21.43 -4.76
N GLN A 81 -13.50 21.88 -3.81
CA GLN A 81 -13.95 22.63 -2.63
C GLN A 81 -13.94 24.15 -2.86
N ASP A 82 -13.22 24.61 -3.89
CA ASP A 82 -13.10 26.02 -4.27
C ASP A 82 -14.16 26.45 -5.33
N GLU A 83 -15.06 25.56 -5.73
CA GLU A 83 -16.25 25.80 -6.58
C GLU A 83 -17.54 25.89 -5.76
#